data_AF-A0A351GEV3-F1
#
_entry.id   AF-A0A351GEV3-F1
#
_cell.length_a   1.000
_cell.length_b   1.000
_cell.length_c   1.000
_cell.angle_alpha   90.00
_cell.angle_beta   90.00
_cell.angle_gamma   90.00
#
_symmetry.space_group_name_H-M   'P 1'
#
loop_
_entity.id
_entity.type
_entity.pdbx_description
1 polymer ?
#
loop_
_entity_poly.entity_id
_entity_poly.type
_entity_poly.pdbx_seq_one_letter_code
_entity_poly.pdbx_strand_id
1 'polypeptide(L)'
;MYGNFSGGERVGKIIKISKKGYVFKTWEGQLNTGEIQQGIWEFSVKPSDDKILNELRDAMRSGSRVALHYDEKYVSVPFLGDTKNFITEVEVLKD
;
A
#
# COMPACT_ATOMS: atom_id res chain seq x y z
N MET A 1 5.05 8.00 -26.94
CA MET A 1 3.89 7.15 -26.58
C MET A 1 3.64 7.39 -25.10
N TYR A 2 2.64 8.21 -24.77
CA TYR A 2 2.38 8.66 -23.40
C TYR A 2 1.73 7.50 -22.64
N GLY A 3 2.53 6.76 -21.87
CA GLY A 3 2.02 5.80 -20.92
C GLY A 3 1.30 6.58 -19.83
N ASN A 4 -0.02 6.46 -19.75
CA ASN A 4 -0.79 6.94 -18.61
C ASN A 4 -0.33 6.14 -17.39
N PHE A 5 0.64 6.65 -16.64
CA PHE A 5 0.93 6.19 -15.29
C PHE A 5 -0.20 6.73 -14.42
N SER A 6 -1.23 5.92 -14.20
CA SER A 6 -2.22 6.14 -13.15
C SER A 6 -1.52 5.82 -11.83
N GLY A 7 -0.94 6.83 -11.18
CA GLY A 7 -0.32 6.73 -9.87
C GLY A 7 -0.83 7.83 -8.96
N GLY A 8 -0.61 7.70 -7.66
CA GLY A 8 -1.07 8.70 -6.70
C GLY A 8 -0.40 8.58 -5.34
N GLU A 9 -0.87 9.41 -4.41
CA GLU A 9 -0.44 9.44 -3.02
C GLU A 9 -1.66 9.35 -2.10
N ARG A 10 -1.54 8.65 -0.97
CA ARG A 10 -2.52 8.70 0.12
C ARG A 10 -1.84 8.83 1.47
N VAL A 11 -2.41 9.68 2.33
CA VAL A 11 -1.90 9.94 3.67
C VAL A 11 -2.79 9.31 4.73
N GLY A 12 -2.19 8.67 5.74
CA GLY A 12 -2.94 8.05 6.83
C GLY A 12 -2.08 7.30 7.83
N LYS A 13 -2.72 6.43 8.62
CA LYS A 13 -2.05 5.50 9.54
C LYS A 13 -2.26 4.07 9.09
N ILE A 14 -1.21 3.27 9.11
CA ILE A 14 -1.31 1.85 8.76
C ILE A 14 -2.00 1.13 9.93
N ILE A 15 -3.06 0.40 9.64
CA ILE A 15 -3.84 -0.32 10.66
C ILE A 15 -3.71 -1.83 10.54
N LYS A 16 -3.29 -2.34 9.37
CA LYS A 16 -3.17 -3.78 9.13
C LYS A 16 -2.20 -4.06 7.99
N ILE A 17 -1.45 -5.15 8.12
CA ILE A 17 -0.70 -5.80 7.04
C ILE A 17 -0.93 -7.30 7.16
N SER A 18 -1.31 -7.97 6.07
CA SER A 18 -1.58 -9.40 6.03
C SER A 18 -1.04 -10.03 4.76
N LYS A 19 -0.60 -11.29 4.81
CA LYS A 19 -0.15 -12.02 3.63
C LYS A 19 -1.32 -12.81 3.05
N LYS A 20 -1.63 -12.60 1.76
CA LYS A 20 -2.70 -13.31 1.05
C LYS A 20 -2.21 -13.84 -0.29
N GLY A 21 -2.98 -14.72 -0.93
CA GLY A 21 -2.68 -15.31 -2.24
C GLY A 21 -2.40 -16.82 -2.21
N TYR A 22 -2.83 -17.52 -3.27
CA TYR A 22 -2.75 -18.99 -3.40
C TYR A 22 -1.50 -19.46 -4.16
N VAL A 23 -1.17 -18.83 -5.29
CA VAL A 23 0.00 -19.18 -6.13
C VAL A 23 1.14 -18.16 -5.97
N PHE A 24 0.80 -16.87 -6.00
CA PHE A 24 1.72 -15.77 -5.73
C PHE A 24 1.22 -15.04 -4.49
N LYS A 25 2.01 -15.07 -3.42
CA LYS A 25 1.63 -14.41 -2.18
C LYS A 25 1.98 -12.93 -2.26
N THR A 26 1.04 -12.05 -1.96
CA THR A 26 1.26 -10.61 -1.81
C THR A 26 1.03 -10.19 -0.37
N TRP A 27 1.54 -9.00 -0.04
CA TRP A 27 1.26 -8.37 1.25
C TRP A 27 0.17 -7.32 1.04
N GLU A 28 -0.96 -7.51 1.69
CA GLU A 28 -2.12 -6.62 1.62
C GLU A 28 -2.19 -5.78 2.89
N GLY A 29 -2.23 -4.46 2.71
CA GLY A 29 -2.27 -3.50 3.79
C GLY A 29 -3.54 -2.65 3.78
N GLN A 30 -3.86 -2.10 4.95
CA GLN A 30 -4.96 -1.15 5.13
C GLN A 30 -4.43 0.13 5.77
N LEU A 31 -4.77 1.26 5.14
CA LEU A 31 -4.45 2.62 5.57
C LEU A 31 -5.74 3.29 6.05
N ASN A 32 -5.72 3.85 7.26
CA ASN A 32 -6.77 4.73 7.74
C ASN A 32 -6.41 6.19 7.43
N THR A 33 -7.14 6.81 6.50
CA THR A 33 -6.95 8.20 6.06
C THR A 33 -7.52 9.23 7.05
N GLY A 34 -8.29 8.79 8.05
CA GLY A 34 -8.92 9.64 9.06
C GLY A 34 -10.33 10.12 8.70
N GLU A 35 -10.90 9.65 7.59
CA GLU A 35 -12.26 10.03 7.18
C GLU A 35 -13.33 9.17 7.90
N ILE A 36 -14.39 9.81 8.40
CA ILE A 36 -15.35 9.21 9.35
C ILE A 36 -16.16 8.05 8.73
N GLN A 37 -16.47 8.11 7.42
CA GLN A 37 -17.35 7.13 6.76
C GLN A 37 -16.63 6.19 5.79
N GLN A 38 -15.53 6.61 5.16
CA GLN A 38 -14.80 5.87 4.12
C GLN A 38 -13.28 5.97 4.32
N GLY A 39 -12.82 6.01 5.58
CA GLY A 39 -11.42 6.23 5.91
C GLY A 39 -10.49 5.05 5.64
N ILE A 40 -10.99 3.86 5.30
CA ILE A 40 -10.14 2.69 5.08
C ILE A 40 -9.82 2.55 3.60
N TRP A 41 -8.52 2.57 3.30
CA TRP A 41 -8.00 2.33 1.97
C TRP A 41 -7.11 1.10 1.94
N GLU A 42 -7.29 0.27 0.93
CA GLU A 42 -6.55 -0.99 0.77
C GLU A 42 -5.48 -0.86 -0.31
N PHE A 43 -4.33 -1.47 -0.05
CA PHE A 43 -3.18 -1.47 -0.95
C PHE A 43 -2.45 -2.80 -0.91
N SER A 44 -1.65 -3.05 -1.93
CA SER A 44 -0.83 -4.24 -2.06
C SER A 44 0.66 -3.87 -2.11
N VAL A 45 1.50 -4.78 -1.64
CA VAL A 45 2.97 -4.69 -1.72
C VAL A 45 3.48 -5.99 -2.33
N LYS A 46 4.43 -5.87 -3.24
CA LYS A 46 5.02 -7.04 -3.88
C LYS A 46 5.78 -7.86 -2.83
N PRO A 47 5.75 -9.20 -2.91
CA PRO A 47 6.50 -10.05 -2.00
C PRO A 47 8.01 -9.85 -2.05
N SER A 48 8.54 -9.31 -3.15
CA SER A 48 9.96 -9.01 -3.34
C SER A 48 10.41 -7.68 -2.73
N ASP A 49 9.47 -6.80 -2.35
CA ASP A 49 9.78 -5.45 -1.88
C ASP A 49 9.89 -5.44 -0.34
N ASP A 50 10.87 -6.18 0.18
CA ASP A 50 11.11 -6.29 1.64
C ASP A 50 11.39 -4.93 2.29
N LYS A 51 11.99 -3.99 1.54
CA LYS A 51 12.23 -2.61 2.02
C LYS A 51 10.91 -1.93 2.40
N ILE A 52 9.97 -1.84 1.45
CA ILE A 52 8.66 -1.22 1.66
C ILE A 52 7.91 -1.93 2.79
N LEU A 53 7.94 -3.27 2.82
CA LEU A 53 7.28 -4.03 3.87
C LEU A 53 7.82 -3.70 5.27
N ASN A 54 9.13 -3.52 5.41
CA ASN A 54 9.75 -3.16 6.68
C ASN A 54 9.40 -1.72 7.07
N GLU A 55 9.46 -0.77 6.15
CA GLU A 55 9.07 0.63 6.37
C GLU A 55 7.62 0.74 6.84
N LEU A 56 6.70 0.03 6.18
CA LEU A 56 5.29 -0.05 6.58
C LEU A 56 5.10 -0.67 7.97
N ARG A 57 5.84 -1.73 8.30
CA ARG A 57 5.76 -2.38 9.62
C ARG A 57 6.28 -1.47 10.73
N ASP A 58 7.36 -0.76 10.48
CA ASP A 58 7.95 0.13 11.47
C ASP A 58 7.05 1.35 11.70
N ALA A 59 6.49 1.94 10.64
CA ALA A 59 5.48 2.99 10.76
C ALA A 59 4.21 2.52 11.48
N MET A 60 3.75 1.29 11.22
CA MET A 60 2.61 0.70 11.94
C MET A 60 2.92 0.50 13.43
N ARG A 61 4.14 0.07 13.78
CA ARG A 61 4.57 -0.13 15.18
C ARG A 61 4.74 1.18 15.94
N SER A 62 5.28 2.21 15.29
CA SER A 62 5.43 3.53 15.90
C SER A 62 4.11 4.30 15.98
N GLY A 63 3.09 3.89 15.20
CA GLY A 63 1.83 4.62 15.08
C GLY A 63 1.98 5.93 14.28
N SER A 64 3.08 6.06 13.53
CA SER A 64 3.39 7.24 12.73
C SER A 64 2.38 7.41 11.59
N ARG A 65 2.11 8.67 11.24
CA ARG A 65 1.37 8.99 10.03
C ARG A 65 2.31 8.88 8.83
N VAL A 66 1.84 8.30 7.73
CA VAL A 66 2.64 8.08 6.53
C VAL A 66 1.94 8.63 5.30
N ALA A 67 2.73 9.08 4.32
CA ALA A 67 2.29 9.24 2.93
C ALA A 67 2.75 8.01 2.14
N LEU A 68 1.80 7.37 1.45
CA LEU A 68 2.04 6.20 0.62
C LEU A 68 1.90 6.58 -0.84
N HIS A 69 2.98 6.42 -1.60
CA HIS A 69 2.94 6.54 -3.06
C HIS A 69 2.64 5.18 -3.65
N TYR A 70 1.78 5.15 -4.67
CA TYR A 70 1.38 3.93 -5.34
C TYR A 70 1.24 4.10 -6.83
N ASP A 71 1.53 3.03 -7.55
CA ASP A 71 1.15 2.86 -8.94
C ASP A 71 -0.14 2.05 -9.02
N GLU A 72 -1.15 2.57 -9.72
CA GLU A 72 -2.36 1.84 -10.09
C GLU A 72 -2.08 1.03 -11.36
N LYS A 73 -2.02 -0.30 -11.22
CA LYS A 73 -1.88 -1.18 -12.38
C LYS A 73 -3.25 -1.54 -12.94
N TYR A 74 -3.50 -1.12 -14.19
CA TYR A 74 -4.73 -1.42 -14.93
C TYR A 74 -4.94 -2.92 -15.21
N VAL A 75 -3.86 -3.70 -15.25
CA VAL A 75 -3.94 -5.14 -15.49
C VAL A 75 -4.14 -5.84 -14.15
N SER A 76 -5.40 -6.19 -13.83
CA SER A 76 -5.70 -7.26 -12.87
C SER A 76 -5.25 -8.58 -13.48
N VAL A 77 -3.94 -8.79 -13.53
CA VAL A 77 -3.38 -10.12 -13.72
C VAL A 77 -3.75 -10.88 -12.45
N PRO A 78 -4.47 -12.01 -12.53
CA PRO A 78 -4.97 -12.75 -11.36
C PRO A 78 -3.87 -13.33 -10.46
N PHE A 79 -2.63 -12.93 -10.68
CA PHE A 79 -1.40 -13.44 -10.11
C PHE A 79 -0.61 -12.38 -9.30
N LEU A 80 -1.01 -11.10 -9.30
CA LEU A 80 -0.12 -10.03 -8.81
C LEU A 80 -0.58 -9.27 -7.55
N GLY A 81 -1.81 -9.45 -7.07
CA GLY A 81 -2.29 -8.87 -5.81
C GLY A 81 -3.81 -8.72 -5.78
N ASP A 82 -4.40 -8.57 -4.58
CA ASP A 82 -5.85 -8.40 -4.41
C ASP A 82 -6.31 -6.99 -4.81
N THR A 83 -5.43 -5.99 -4.77
CA THR A 83 -5.73 -4.59 -5.16
C THR A 83 -4.95 -4.14 -6.39
N LYS A 84 -5.40 -3.05 -7.02
CA LYS A 84 -4.69 -2.40 -8.14
C LYS A 84 -3.60 -1.44 -7.68
N ASN A 85 -3.54 -1.10 -6.39
CA ASN A 85 -2.67 -0.06 -5.83
C ASN A 85 -1.41 -0.69 -5.23
N PHE A 86 -0.30 -0.64 -5.95
CA PHE A 86 0.98 -1.17 -5.46
C PHE A 86 1.82 -0.07 -4.87
N ILE A 87 2.17 -0.19 -3.59
CA ILE A 87 3.00 0.80 -2.92
C ILE A 87 4.41 0.77 -3.51
N THR A 88 4.89 1.95 -3.87
CA THR A 88 6.22 2.18 -4.44
C THR A 88 7.13 2.91 -3.47
N GLU A 89 6.57 3.72 -2.57
CA GLU A 89 7.31 4.51 -1.60
C GLU A 89 6.50 4.76 -0.32
N VAL A 90 7.19 4.85 0.81
CA VAL A 90 6.64 5.12 2.14
C VAL A 90 7.38 6.29 2.74
N GLU A 91 6.69 7.40 2.95
CA GLU A 91 7.23 8.57 3.64
C GLU A 91 6.63 8.66 5.04
N VAL A 92 7.49 8.70 6.06
CA VAL A 92 7.06 8.90 7.45
C VAL A 92 6.93 10.40 7.70
N LEU A 93 5.69 10.84 7.94
CA LEU A 93 5.41 12.23 8.29
C LEU A 93 5.78 12.43 9.76
N LYS A 94 6.73 13.34 10.01
CA LYS A 94 7.03 13.84 11.35
C LYS A 94 6.07 14.98 11.64
N ASP A 95 5.35 14.89 12.75
CA ASP A 95 4.73 16.05 13.39
C ASP A 95 5.82 17.08 13.78
#